data_AF-A0A815GGC2-F1
#
_entry.id   AF-A0A815GGC2-F1
#
_cell.length_a   1.000
_cell.length_b   1.000
_cell.length_c   1.000
_cell.angle_alpha   90.00
_cell.angle_beta   90.00
_cell.angle_gamma   90.00
#
_symmetry.space_group_name_H-M   'P 1'
#
loop_
_entity.id
_entity.type
_entity.pdbx_description
1 polymer ?
#
loop_
_entity_poly.entity_id
_entity_poly.type
_entity_poly.pdbx_seq_one_letter_code
_entity_poly.pdbx_strand_id
1 'polypeptide(L)'
;MLTGKLLPDAESEFFELLVIFFPIIYDVKYLMKNCKNLKVGFEEVAEQLEIERIGPQHQAGSNSLMTGLAFFKMKVLFFEDSIDEGKYSEHVYGLGHSAFPADEFVYENNPVNVVEKKSR
;
A
#
# COMPACT_ATOMS: atom_id res chain seq x y z
N MET A 1 -4.75 -15.43 16.47
CA MET A 1 -4.27 -14.09 16.88
C MET A 1 -2.89 -14.23 17.49
N LEU A 2 -2.01 -13.24 17.27
CA LEU A 2 -0.62 -13.27 17.78
C LEU A 2 -0.55 -13.19 19.32
N THR A 3 -1.36 -12.31 19.92
CA THR A 3 -1.35 -12.08 21.37
C THR A 3 -2.44 -12.82 22.13
N GLY A 4 -3.53 -13.21 21.45
CA GLY A 4 -4.72 -13.81 22.08
C GLY A 4 -5.45 -12.89 23.07
N LYS A 5 -5.16 -11.58 23.05
CA LYS A 5 -5.75 -10.54 23.91
C LYS A 5 -6.55 -9.55 23.07
N LEU A 6 -7.35 -8.70 23.73
CA LEU A 6 -7.95 -7.52 23.11
C LEU A 6 -6.84 -6.57 22.58
N LEU A 7 -7.21 -5.73 21.61
CA LEU A 7 -6.32 -4.65 21.17
C LEU A 7 -6.08 -3.65 22.31
N PRO A 8 -4.92 -2.97 22.34
CA PRO A 8 -4.66 -1.91 23.32
C PRO A 8 -5.70 -0.78 23.23
N ASP A 9 -5.97 -0.14 24.38
CA ASP A 9 -6.92 0.99 24.44
C ASP A 9 -6.32 2.27 23.85
N ALA A 10 -4.99 2.43 23.93
CA ALA A 10 -4.26 3.56 23.36
C ALA A 10 -3.64 3.19 22.01
N GLU A 11 -3.79 4.09 21.03
CA GLU A 11 -3.22 3.90 19.68
C GLU A 11 -1.69 3.78 19.69
N SER A 12 -1.00 4.50 20.57
CA SER A 12 0.47 4.40 20.72
C SER A 12 0.91 2.99 21.13
N GLU A 13 0.19 2.36 22.06
CA GLU A 13 0.48 0.99 22.51
C GLU A 13 0.22 -0.04 21.39
N PHE A 14 -0.75 0.24 20.51
CA PHE A 14 -0.96 -0.57 19.31
C PHE A 14 0.26 -0.51 18.38
N PHE A 15 0.81 0.68 18.11
CA PHE A 15 1.98 0.81 17.24
C PHE A 15 3.26 0.23 17.86
N GLU A 16 3.45 0.35 19.17
CA GLU A 16 4.55 -0.33 19.89
C GLU A 16 4.50 -1.85 19.68
N LEU A 17 3.31 -2.47 19.78
CA LEU A 17 3.13 -3.89 19.49
C LEU A 17 3.29 -4.20 17.99
N LEU A 18 2.83 -3.33 17.11
CA LEU A 18 2.90 -3.52 15.66
C LEU A 18 4.35 -3.72 15.21
N VAL A 19 5.26 -2.84 15.64
CA VAL A 19 6.68 -2.88 15.26
C VAL A 19 7.40 -4.11 15.86
N ILE A 20 6.95 -4.62 17.00
CA ILE A 20 7.49 -5.86 17.58
C ILE A 20 7.22 -7.08 16.68
N PHE A 21 5.99 -7.19 16.15
CA PHE A 21 5.60 -8.34 15.32
C PHE A 21 5.90 -8.14 13.84
N PHE A 22 5.85 -6.91 13.36
CA PHE A 22 6.00 -6.51 11.96
C PHE A 22 6.97 -5.31 11.88
N PRO A 23 8.28 -5.55 12.06
CA PRO A 23 9.28 -4.47 12.10
C PRO A 23 9.39 -3.70 10.78
N ILE A 24 8.99 -4.33 9.67
CA ILE A 24 8.90 -3.69 8.36
C ILE A 24 7.52 -3.99 7.81
N ILE A 25 6.71 -2.94 7.64
CA ILE A 25 5.39 -3.02 7.05
C ILE A 25 5.21 -1.89 6.04
N TYR A 26 4.79 -2.26 4.83
CA TYR A 26 4.41 -1.30 3.81
C TYR A 26 2.94 -1.47 3.50
N ASP A 27 2.15 -0.44 3.81
CA ASP A 27 0.76 -0.37 3.37
C ASP A 27 0.74 0.15 1.92
N VAL A 28 0.31 -0.71 0.99
CA VAL A 28 0.22 -0.36 -0.45
C VAL A 28 -0.65 0.89 -0.66
N LYS A 29 -1.73 1.04 0.10
CA LYS A 29 -2.61 2.20 0.00
C LYS A 29 -1.94 3.47 0.52
N TYR A 30 -1.09 3.35 1.53
CA TYR A 30 -0.26 4.47 1.98
C TYR A 30 0.79 4.85 0.93
N LEU A 31 1.46 3.86 0.32
CA LEU A 31 2.43 4.10 -0.77
C LEU A 31 1.80 4.81 -1.97
N MET A 32 0.57 4.42 -2.33
CA MET A 32 -0.20 5.02 -3.43
C MET A 32 -0.36 6.53 -3.28
N LYS A 33 -0.33 7.07 -2.06
CA LYS A 33 -0.45 8.52 -1.82
C LYS A 33 0.60 9.34 -2.57
N ASN A 34 1.82 8.81 -2.68
CA ASN A 34 2.92 9.51 -3.36
C ASN A 34 3.05 9.11 -4.83
N CYS A 35 2.13 8.31 -5.36
CA CYS A 35 2.06 7.94 -6.76
C CYS A 35 1.02 8.83 -7.46
N LYS A 36 1.50 9.86 -8.16
CA LYS A 36 0.62 10.73 -8.96
C LYS A 36 -0.16 9.89 -9.97
N ASN A 37 -1.46 10.19 -10.13
CA ASN A 37 -2.39 9.56 -11.09
C ASN A 37 -2.87 8.12 -10.76
N LEU A 38 -2.63 7.60 -9.56
CA LEU A 38 -3.29 6.37 -9.11
C LEU A 38 -4.69 6.67 -8.55
N LYS A 39 -5.66 5.83 -8.91
CA LYS A 39 -7.03 5.90 -8.40
C LYS A 39 -7.11 5.49 -6.92
N VAL A 40 -8.25 5.76 -6.29
CA VAL A 40 -8.43 5.60 -4.83
C VAL A 40 -8.71 4.15 -4.44
N GLY A 41 -9.38 3.39 -5.31
CA GLY A 41 -9.71 1.99 -5.08
C GLY A 41 -8.55 1.05 -5.40
N PHE A 42 -8.36 0.02 -4.58
CA PHE A 42 -7.35 -1.01 -4.83
C PHE A 42 -7.59 -1.74 -6.15
N GLU A 43 -8.85 -2.11 -6.44
CA GLU A 43 -9.24 -2.77 -7.69
C GLU A 43 -8.93 -1.90 -8.91
N GLU A 44 -9.15 -0.59 -8.79
CA GLU A 44 -8.90 0.36 -9.87
C GLU A 44 -7.40 0.54 -10.12
N VAL A 45 -6.60 0.55 -9.06
CA VAL A 45 -5.13 0.54 -9.16
C VAL A 45 -4.62 -0.77 -9.74
N ALA A 46 -5.20 -1.91 -9.35
CA ALA A 46 -4.84 -3.19 -9.95
C ALA A 46 -5.11 -3.20 -11.48
N GLU A 47 -6.20 -2.58 -11.92
CA GLU A 47 -6.49 -2.38 -13.35
C GLU A 47 -5.46 -1.45 -14.02
N GLN A 48 -5.15 -0.28 -13.43
CA GLN A 48 -4.14 0.65 -13.95
C GLN A 48 -2.73 0.04 -14.01
N LEU A 49 -2.43 -0.86 -13.09
CA LEU A 49 -1.19 -1.62 -13.04
C LEU A 49 -1.29 -2.91 -13.87
N GLU A 50 -2.34 -3.15 -14.64
CA GLU A 50 -2.52 -4.35 -15.47
C GLU A 50 -2.26 -5.66 -14.70
N ILE A 51 -2.77 -5.74 -13.47
CA ILE A 51 -2.63 -6.90 -12.60
C ILE A 51 -3.85 -7.79 -12.81
N GLU A 52 -3.61 -8.98 -13.34
CA GLU A 52 -4.66 -9.99 -13.48
C GLU A 52 -4.95 -10.67 -12.14
N ARG A 53 -6.24 -10.78 -11.79
CA ARG A 53 -6.66 -11.50 -10.58
C ARG A 53 -6.55 -13.00 -10.78
N ILE A 54 -5.91 -13.67 -9.83
CA ILE A 54 -5.95 -15.12 -9.69
C ILE A 54 -6.77 -15.48 -8.46
N GLY A 55 -7.78 -16.34 -8.67
CA GLY A 55 -8.70 -16.78 -7.62
C GLY A 55 -9.89 -15.83 -7.37
N PRO A 56 -10.77 -16.20 -6.43
CA PRO A 56 -12.01 -15.49 -6.18
C PRO A 56 -11.80 -14.14 -5.51
N GLN A 57 -12.55 -13.13 -5.95
CA GLN A 57 -12.60 -11.82 -5.31
C GLN A 57 -13.12 -11.94 -3.86
N HIS A 58 -12.66 -11.04 -2.99
CA HIS A 58 -13.00 -10.98 -1.57
C HIS A 58 -12.53 -12.17 -0.71
N GLN A 59 -11.61 -13.00 -1.22
CA GLN A 59 -10.89 -13.97 -0.38
C GLN A 59 -9.50 -13.47 -0.04
N ALA A 60 -9.09 -13.71 1.21
CA ALA A 60 -7.80 -13.25 1.74
C ALA A 60 -6.62 -13.69 0.86
N GLY A 61 -6.60 -14.93 0.38
CA GLY A 61 -5.52 -15.44 -0.46
C GLY A 61 -5.41 -14.75 -1.84
N SER A 62 -6.52 -14.58 -2.55
CA SER A 62 -6.55 -13.87 -3.83
C SER A 62 -6.13 -12.41 -3.64
N ASN A 63 -6.68 -11.75 -2.62
CA ASN A 63 -6.38 -10.36 -2.32
C ASN A 63 -4.93 -10.14 -1.88
N SER A 64 -4.34 -11.07 -1.11
CA SER A 64 -2.93 -10.98 -0.72
C SER A 64 -1.99 -11.12 -1.92
N LEU A 65 -2.30 -12.01 -2.87
CA LEU A 65 -1.52 -12.14 -4.09
C LEU A 65 -1.56 -10.85 -4.91
N MET A 66 -2.75 -10.29 -5.10
CA MET A 66 -2.89 -9.02 -5.82
C MET A 66 -2.15 -7.89 -5.12
N THR A 67 -2.21 -7.82 -3.79
CA THR A 67 -1.52 -6.79 -2.99
C THR A 67 -0.01 -6.89 -3.19
N GLY A 68 0.54 -8.11 -3.18
CA GLY A 68 1.97 -8.34 -3.46
C GLY A 68 2.37 -7.94 -4.87
N LEU A 69 1.57 -8.31 -5.89
CA LEU A 69 1.82 -7.91 -7.28
C LEU A 69 1.80 -6.38 -7.44
N ALA A 70 0.83 -5.71 -6.80
CA ALA A 70 0.72 -4.25 -6.81
C ALA A 70 1.95 -3.61 -6.18
N PHE A 71 2.37 -4.09 -5.00
CA PHE A 71 3.56 -3.60 -4.33
C PHE A 71 4.80 -3.65 -5.22
N PHE A 72 5.12 -4.81 -5.82
CA PHE A 72 6.31 -4.95 -6.65
C PHE A 72 6.25 -4.10 -7.93
N LYS A 73 5.08 -4.03 -8.58
CA LYS A 73 4.93 -3.21 -9.79
C LYS A 73 5.05 -1.72 -9.45
N MET A 74 4.45 -1.27 -8.35
CA MET A 74 4.61 0.10 -7.87
C MET A 74 6.04 0.44 -7.49
N LYS A 75 6.74 -0.47 -6.79
CA LYS A 75 8.14 -0.32 -6.38
C LYS A 75 9.05 0.02 -7.58
N VAL A 76 8.85 -0.67 -8.70
CA VAL A 76 9.62 -0.42 -9.93
C VAL A 76 9.19 0.88 -10.62
N LEU A 77 7.88 1.13 -10.74
CA LEU A 77 7.35 2.25 -11.52
C LEU A 77 7.49 3.62 -10.84
N PHE A 78 7.30 3.68 -9.51
CA PHE A 78 7.19 4.94 -8.77
C PHE A 78 8.29 5.16 -7.74
N PHE A 79 9.04 4.12 -7.39
CA PHE A 79 10.06 4.18 -6.34
C PHE A 79 11.46 3.77 -6.81
N GLU A 80 11.73 3.74 -8.13
CA GLU A 80 13.06 3.42 -8.66
C GLU A 80 13.65 2.10 -8.13
N ASP A 81 12.77 1.12 -7.87
CA ASP A 81 13.10 -0.17 -7.25
C ASP A 81 13.64 -0.10 -5.81
N SER A 82 13.48 1.03 -5.11
CA SER A 82 13.95 1.25 -3.73
C SER A 82 12.98 2.11 -2.92
N ILE A 83 12.43 1.55 -1.84
CA ILE A 83 11.49 2.27 -0.96
C ILE A 83 12.26 2.79 0.25
N ASP A 84 12.10 4.08 0.56
CA ASP A 84 12.64 4.70 1.78
C ASP A 84 11.92 4.18 3.02
N GLU A 85 12.56 3.26 3.74
CA GLU A 85 12.01 2.64 4.94
C GLU A 85 11.61 3.67 6.01
N GLY A 86 12.45 4.70 6.23
CA GLY A 86 12.19 5.72 7.26
C GLY A 86 10.99 6.61 6.94
N LYS A 87 10.61 6.70 5.67
CA LYS A 87 9.45 7.47 5.22
C LYS A 87 8.16 6.65 5.15
N TYR A 88 8.27 5.36 4.84
CA TYR A 88 7.11 4.55 4.44
C TYR A 88 6.82 3.35 5.35
N SER A 89 7.83 2.84 6.07
CA SER A 89 7.60 1.74 7.01
C SER A 89 6.74 2.21 8.18
N GLU A 90 6.01 1.28 8.79
CA GLU A 90 5.20 1.48 10.01
C GLU A 90 3.96 2.38 9.83
N HIS A 91 3.80 3.01 8.67
CA HIS A 91 2.65 3.84 8.35
C HIS A 91 1.50 3.00 7.78
N VAL A 92 0.39 2.95 8.53
CA VAL A 92 -0.84 2.26 8.13
C VAL A 92 -1.89 3.28 7.72
N TYR A 93 -2.46 3.12 6.53
CA TYR A 93 -3.43 4.07 5.98
C TYR A 93 -4.61 4.31 6.93
N GLY A 94 -4.88 5.58 7.24
CA GLY A 94 -6.03 5.97 8.06
C GLY A 94 -5.80 5.93 9.58
N LEU A 95 -4.58 5.61 10.05
CA LEU A 95 -4.22 5.60 11.47
C LEU A 95 -3.09 6.59 11.78
N GLY A 96 -3.06 7.09 13.01
CA GLY A 96 -2.04 8.02 13.52
C GLY A 96 -1.75 9.19 12.57
N HIS A 97 -0.46 9.44 12.31
CA HIS A 97 0.01 10.47 11.37
C HIS A 97 -0.30 10.18 9.89
N SER A 98 -0.84 8.99 9.60
CA SER A 98 -1.28 8.57 8.26
C SER A 98 -2.78 8.78 8.05
N ALA A 99 -3.50 9.31 9.05
CA ALA A 99 -4.90 9.71 8.93
C ALA A 99 -5.00 11.05 8.19
N PHE A 100 -5.72 11.07 7.07
CA PHE A 100 -6.00 12.30 6.32
C PHE A 100 -7.43 12.79 6.58
N PRO A 101 -7.66 14.12 6.58
CA PRO A 101 -8.97 14.64 6.24
C PRO A 101 -9.32 14.20 4.80
N ALA A 102 -10.56 13.78 4.58
CA ALA A 102 -11.00 13.08 3.37
C ALA A 102 -10.72 13.80 2.02
N ASP A 103 -10.37 15.09 2.04
CA ASP A 103 -10.34 15.98 0.87
C ASP A 103 -8.96 16.16 0.21
N GLU A 104 -7.89 15.54 0.72
CA GLU A 104 -6.50 15.78 0.25
C GLU A 104 -5.98 14.80 -0.83
N PHE A 105 -6.82 13.91 -1.35
CA PHE A 105 -6.46 13.13 -2.54
C PHE A 105 -6.43 14.06 -3.76
N VAL A 106 -5.24 14.51 -4.17
CA VAL A 106 -5.07 15.31 -5.39
C VAL A 106 -5.22 14.39 -6.61
N TYR A 107 -6.41 14.41 -7.22
CA TYR A 107 -6.74 13.73 -8.46
C TYR A 107 -6.14 14.50 -9.65
N GLU A 108 -4.99 14.08 -10.18
CA GLU A 108 -4.58 14.47 -11.53
C GLU A 108 -4.98 13.36 -12.51
N ASN A 109 -5.90 13.69 -13.44
CA ASN A 109 -6.34 12.81 -14.52
C ASN A 109 -5.30 12.77 -15.66
N ASN A 110 -4.05 12.43 -15.37
CA ASN A 110 -3.06 12.19 -16.42
C ASN A 110 -2.85 10.69 -16.63
N PRO A 111 -2.72 10.20 -17.88
CA PRO A 111 -2.43 8.80 -18.14
C PRO A 111 -1.13 8.39 -17.44
N VAL A 112 -1.15 7.24 -16.77
CA VAL A 112 0.06 6.64 -16.20
C VAL A 112 0.96 6.27 -17.38
N ASN A 113 1.98 7.09 -17.66
CA ASN A 113 3.01 6.73 -18.63
C ASN A 113 3.86 5.63 -18.01
N VAL A 114 3.45 4.37 -18.21
CA VAL A 114 4.29 3.20 -17.98
C VAL A 114 5.45 3.30 -18.97
N VAL A 115 6.55 3.91 -18.55
CA VAL A 115 7.78 3.91 -19.33
C VAL A 115 8.24 2.45 -19.37
N GLU A 116 8.04 1.79 -20.51
CA GLU A 116 8.67 0.50 -20.80
C GLU A 116 10.19 0.68 -20.71
N LYS A 117 10.76 0.44 -19.53
CA LYS A 117 12.20 0.23 -19.40
C LYS A 117 12.49 -1.14 -20.01
N LYS A 118 12.72 -1.17 -21.33
CA LYS A 118 13.34 -2.32 -22.00
C LYS A 118 14.65 -2.63 -21.27
N SER A 119 14.71 -3.81 -20.64
CA SER A 119 15.97 -4.38 -20.16
C SER A 119 16.93 -4.43 -21.34
N ARG A 120 18.12 -3.86 -21.15
CA ARG A 120 19.30 -4.21 -21.95
C ARG A 120 19.84 -5.56 -21.51
#